data_AF-A0A5J9STR4-F1
#
_entry.id   AF-A0A5J9STR4-F1
#
_cell.length_a   1.000
_cell.length_b   1.000
_cell.length_c   1.000
_cell.angle_alpha   90.00
_cell.angle_beta   90.00
_cell.angle_gamma   90.00
#
_symmetry.space_group_name_H-M   'P 1'
#
loop_
_entity.id
_entity.type
_entity.pdbx_description
1 polymer ?
#
loop_
_entity_poly.entity_id
_entity_poly.type
_entity_poly.pdbx_seq_one_letter_code
_entity_poly.pdbx_strand_id
1 'polypeptide(L)'
;MAGGTCSVCKEAPSKYKCPSCRTPYCSVICFKNHKDTCQKTLPQEEIGKSSHPEEVTHSSGLQEGGADLLNNKDQQSSLPPDMVCPVKSPHVLCPTKALEVEDPSWVVDNKRLRSIAELNEIRDAVRDPELQKMILKIDGSSEPEKELEKLMEGQAFRQFTDKILDIVSPQE
;
A
#
# COMPACT_ATOMS: atom_id res chain seq x y z
N MET A 1 6.27 33.64 -10.37
CA MET A 1 6.89 32.52 -9.62
C MET A 1 7.00 32.93 -8.16
N ALA A 2 6.50 32.12 -7.23
CA ALA A 2 6.66 32.36 -5.79
C ALA A 2 6.96 31.01 -5.10
N GLY A 3 8.24 30.63 -5.07
CA GLY A 3 8.70 29.50 -4.27
C GLY A 3 8.75 29.94 -2.81
N GLY A 4 7.74 29.58 -2.02
CA GLY A 4 7.72 29.91 -0.59
C GLY A 4 8.86 29.24 0.17
N THR A 5 9.21 29.74 1.35
CA THR A 5 10.22 29.11 2.22
C THR A 5 9.70 27.78 2.79
N CYS A 6 10.60 26.85 3.09
CA CYS A 6 10.26 25.60 3.79
C CYS A 6 9.59 25.90 5.13
N SER A 7 8.36 25.43 5.36
CA SER A 7 7.65 25.67 6.63
C SER A 7 8.23 24.88 7.81
N VAL A 8 9.11 23.92 7.55
CA VAL A 8 9.71 23.04 8.56
C VAL A 8 10.98 23.66 9.16
N CYS A 9 11.99 23.98 8.35
CA CYS A 9 13.23 24.61 8.82
C CYS A 9 13.22 26.15 8.72
N LYS A 10 12.40 26.74 7.85
CA LYS A 10 12.32 28.19 7.58
C LYS A 10 13.61 28.85 7.03
N GLU A 11 14.68 28.09 6.82
CA GLU A 11 15.97 28.58 6.32
C GLU A 11 16.11 28.48 4.79
N ALA A 12 15.54 27.43 4.19
CA ALA A 12 15.74 27.10 2.78
C ALA A 12 14.47 27.30 1.93
N PRO A 13 14.58 27.66 0.65
CA PRO A 13 13.43 27.70 -0.26
C PRO A 13 12.77 26.32 -0.36
N SER A 14 11.44 26.29 -0.43
CA SER A 14 10.73 25.03 -0.65
C SER A 14 10.87 24.59 -2.09
N LYS A 15 11.20 23.31 -2.26
CA LYS A 15 11.36 22.64 -3.56
C LYS A 15 10.26 21.62 -3.81
N TYR A 16 9.56 21.21 -2.75
CA TYR A 16 8.53 20.17 -2.76
C TYR A 16 7.37 20.54 -1.82
N LYS A 17 6.24 19.84 -1.94
CA LYS A 17 5.05 20.01 -1.08
C LYS A 17 4.60 18.66 -0.54
N CYS A 18 4.11 18.62 0.70
CA CYS A 18 3.60 17.39 1.31
C CYS A 18 2.31 16.91 0.61
N PRO A 19 2.17 15.64 0.20
CA PRO A 19 0.95 15.16 -0.45
C PRO A 19 -0.27 15.12 0.49
N SER A 20 -0.06 15.10 1.81
CA SER A 20 -1.12 14.95 2.82
C SER A 20 -1.79 16.25 3.26
N CYS A 21 -1.09 17.39 3.16
CA CYS A 21 -1.53 18.69 3.68
C CYS A 21 -0.98 19.89 2.88
N ARG A 22 -0.24 19.64 1.78
CA ARG A 22 0.42 20.63 0.91
C ARG A 22 1.46 21.55 1.57
N THR A 23 1.82 21.32 2.84
CA THR A 23 2.90 22.05 3.54
C THR A 23 4.20 22.04 2.71
N PRO A 24 4.79 23.21 2.40
CA PRO A 24 5.98 23.32 1.55
C PRO A 24 7.27 22.98 2.32
N TYR A 25 8.18 22.23 1.69
CA TYR A 25 9.44 21.80 2.30
C TYR A 25 10.64 21.81 1.33
N CYS A 26 11.86 21.87 1.86
CA CYS A 26 13.10 21.94 1.07
C CYS A 26 13.71 20.56 0.75
N SER A 27 13.70 19.62 1.69
CA SER A 27 14.39 18.32 1.58
C SER A 27 13.65 17.16 2.24
N VAL A 28 14.08 15.92 1.95
CA VAL A 28 13.55 14.70 2.58
C VAL A 28 13.70 14.66 4.10
N ILE A 29 14.68 15.39 4.67
CA ILE A 29 14.84 15.54 6.13
C ILE A 29 13.66 16.34 6.69
N CYS A 30 13.34 17.48 6.07
CA CYS A 30 12.17 18.28 6.44
C CYS A 30 10.86 17.51 6.22
N PHE A 31 10.75 16.69 5.17
CA PHE A 31 9.60 15.82 4.97
C PHE A 31 9.41 14.82 6.12
N LYS A 32 10.49 14.16 6.59
CA LYS A 32 10.43 13.21 7.72
C LYS A 32 10.01 13.90 9.02
N ASN A 33 10.61 15.04 9.36
CA ASN A 33 10.26 15.80 10.57
C ASN A 33 8.81 16.32 10.52
N HIS A 34 8.33 16.70 9.34
CA HIS A 34 6.95 17.11 9.14
C HIS A 34 5.96 15.93 9.17
N LYS A 35 6.32 14.76 8.63
CA LYS A 35 5.44 13.58 8.52
C LYS A 35 4.79 13.20 9.86
N ASP A 36 5.52 13.35 10.96
CA ASP A 36 5.07 13.01 12.31
C ASP A 36 3.98 13.97 12.82
N THR A 37 4.15 15.27 12.56
CA THR A 37 3.21 16.35 12.92
C THR A 37 2.20 16.66 11.81
N CYS A 38 2.15 15.85 10.75
CA CYS A 38 1.38 16.10 9.54
C CYS A 38 -0.13 15.82 9.74
N GLN A 39 -0.84 16.84 10.23
CA GLN A 39 -2.30 16.89 10.21
C GLN A 39 -2.80 16.80 8.76
N LYS A 40 -3.45 15.68 8.38
CA LYS A 40 -4.07 15.51 7.07
C LYS A 40 -5.27 16.43 6.94
N THR A 41 -5.09 17.56 6.25
CA THR A 41 -6.21 18.41 5.86
C THR A 41 -6.89 17.76 4.64
N LEU A 42 -8.13 17.29 4.84
CA LEU A 42 -9.00 17.00 3.70
C LEU A 42 -9.15 18.28 2.87
N PRO A 43 -9.10 18.23 1.52
CA PRO A 43 -9.36 19.40 0.71
C PRO A 43 -10.82 19.82 0.87
N GLN A 44 -11.09 20.80 1.73
CA GLN A 44 -12.32 21.57 1.64
C GLN A 44 -12.11 22.69 0.62
N GLU A 45 -12.90 22.63 -0.44
CA GLU A 45 -13.09 23.72 -1.39
C GLU A 45 -13.85 24.85 -0.71
N GLU A 46 -13.12 25.85 -0.19
CA GLU A 46 -13.73 27.10 0.24
C GLU A 46 -14.10 27.93 -1.01
N ILE A 47 -15.28 27.64 -1.56
CA ILE A 47 -15.90 28.37 -2.66
C ILE A 47 -16.32 29.76 -2.16
N GLY A 48 -15.41 30.72 -2.32
CA GLY A 48 -15.69 32.15 -2.19
C GLY A 48 -16.55 32.64 -3.36
N LYS A 49 -17.80 32.99 -3.07
CA LYS A 49 -18.85 33.39 -4.04
C LYS A 49 -18.55 34.74 -4.72
N SER A 50 -18.46 34.77 -6.06
CA SER A 50 -18.77 35.88 -7.00
C SER A 50 -18.23 35.48 -8.39
N SER A 51 -18.94 35.48 -9.52
CA SER A 51 -20.24 36.06 -9.89
C SER A 51 -20.98 35.17 -10.91
N HIS A 52 -22.29 35.36 -11.07
CA HIS A 52 -23.11 34.95 -12.24
C HIS A 52 -22.66 35.80 -13.49
N PRO A 53 -23.01 35.50 -14.78
CA PRO A 53 -24.11 34.62 -15.20
C PRO A 53 -23.97 33.82 -16.56
N GLU A 54 -24.76 32.74 -16.70
CA GLU A 54 -25.45 32.15 -17.91
C GLU A 54 -24.76 31.63 -19.22
N GLU A 55 -25.46 30.63 -19.79
CA GLU A 55 -25.86 30.44 -21.21
C GLU A 55 -25.13 29.49 -22.22
N VAL A 56 -25.99 28.74 -22.93
CA VAL A 56 -25.88 28.09 -24.27
C VAL A 56 -25.06 26.79 -24.51
N THR A 57 -25.77 25.66 -24.38
CA THR A 57 -26.22 24.69 -25.43
C THR A 57 -25.26 23.97 -26.43
N HIS A 58 -25.71 22.76 -26.82
CA HIS A 58 -25.35 21.89 -27.96
C HIS A 58 -24.11 20.95 -27.79
N SER A 59 -24.03 19.68 -28.24
CA SER A 59 -24.93 18.57 -28.66
C SER A 59 -24.21 17.79 -29.79
N SER A 60 -23.85 16.51 -29.57
CA SER A 60 -23.56 15.47 -30.60
C SER A 60 -22.39 15.71 -31.59
N GLY A 61 -21.76 14.74 -32.28
CA GLY A 61 -21.81 13.26 -32.31
C GLY A 61 -21.25 12.70 -33.65
N LEU A 62 -20.74 11.45 -33.67
CA LEU A 62 -20.26 10.66 -34.86
C LEU A 62 -19.04 11.23 -35.65
N GLN A 63 -18.33 10.53 -36.55
CA GLN A 63 -17.92 9.11 -36.77
C GLN A 63 -16.85 9.12 -37.92
N GLU A 64 -16.36 7.95 -38.37
CA GLU A 64 -15.57 7.70 -39.60
C GLU A 64 -14.07 8.06 -39.48
N GLY A 65 -13.09 7.36 -40.05
CA GLY A 65 -13.08 6.15 -40.90
C GLY A 65 -11.87 6.20 -41.85
N GLY A 66 -11.11 5.11 -42.03
CA GLY A 66 -10.00 5.06 -43.01
C GLY A 66 -8.86 4.10 -42.67
N ALA A 67 -8.36 3.36 -43.66
CA ALA A 67 -7.31 2.35 -43.54
C ALA A 67 -6.16 2.61 -44.54
N ASP A 68 -4.94 2.13 -44.23
CA ASP A 68 -4.09 1.39 -45.17
C ASP A 68 -2.98 0.62 -44.40
N LEU A 69 -2.38 -0.41 -45.03
CA LEU A 69 -1.47 -1.38 -44.39
C LEU A 69 -0.32 -1.84 -45.31
N LEU A 70 0.93 -1.44 -45.03
CA LEU A 70 2.15 -2.21 -45.33
C LEU A 70 3.36 -1.62 -44.53
N ASN A 71 3.89 -2.23 -43.45
CA ASN A 71 4.83 -3.38 -43.41
C ASN A 71 6.19 -3.09 -44.11
N ASN A 72 7.39 -3.28 -43.51
CA ASN A 72 7.81 -3.61 -42.14
C ASN A 72 9.32 -3.27 -41.91
N LYS A 73 9.76 -3.18 -40.65
CA LYS A 73 11.12 -3.56 -40.19
C LYS A 73 11.15 -3.66 -38.65
N ASP A 74 11.38 -4.88 -38.17
CA ASP A 74 11.95 -5.30 -36.88
C ASP A 74 12.89 -4.25 -36.22
N GLN A 75 12.95 -3.96 -34.91
CA GLN A 75 12.31 -4.45 -33.67
C GLN A 75 12.34 -3.25 -32.66
N GLN A 76 11.84 -3.22 -31.41
CA GLN A 76 11.27 -4.22 -30.48
C GLN A 76 10.22 -3.56 -29.56
N SER A 77 9.38 -4.38 -28.90
CA SER A 77 8.25 -3.95 -28.06
C SER A 77 8.63 -3.39 -26.68
N SER A 78 7.86 -2.40 -26.20
CA SER A 78 7.08 -2.52 -24.94
C SER A 78 6.15 -1.30 -24.75
N LEU A 79 4.86 -1.54 -24.55
CA LEU A 79 3.84 -0.51 -24.31
C LEU A 79 3.71 -0.18 -22.81
N PRO A 80 3.30 1.05 -22.43
CA PRO A 80 2.84 1.37 -21.09
C PRO A 80 1.32 1.10 -20.94
N PRO A 81 0.85 0.72 -19.74
CA PRO A 81 -0.53 0.93 -19.35
C PRO A 81 -0.66 1.92 -18.18
N ASP A 82 -1.69 2.77 -18.28
CA ASP A 82 -2.12 3.74 -17.28
C ASP A 82 -3.24 3.16 -16.38
N MET A 83 -3.64 3.90 -15.34
CA MET A 83 -4.89 3.76 -14.56
C MET A 83 -5.11 2.54 -13.62
N VAL A 84 -4.88 2.84 -12.33
CA VAL A 84 -5.80 2.67 -11.16
C VAL A 84 -6.48 1.32 -10.86
N CYS A 85 -6.36 0.89 -9.59
CA CYS A 85 -7.52 0.46 -8.78
C CYS A 85 -7.23 0.62 -7.26
N PRO A 86 -8.23 0.95 -6.41
CA PRO A 86 -7.97 1.38 -5.04
C PRO A 86 -8.05 0.25 -4.01
N VAL A 87 -7.03 0.11 -3.17
CA VAL A 87 -7.19 -0.56 -1.86
C VAL A 87 -6.40 0.18 -0.77
N LYS A 88 -7.08 1.11 -0.09
CA LYS A 88 -6.65 1.53 1.25
C LYS A 88 -7.16 0.51 2.25
N SER A 89 -6.41 -0.57 2.43
CA SER A 89 -6.54 -1.40 3.64
C SER A 89 -5.84 -0.65 4.79
N PRO A 90 -6.56 -0.24 5.85
CA PRO A 90 -5.98 0.52 6.94
C PRO A 90 -5.43 -0.40 8.05
N HIS A 91 -4.48 -1.29 7.72
CA HIS A 91 -3.80 -2.10 8.74
C HIS A 91 -2.38 -2.53 8.32
N VAL A 92 -1.50 -1.55 8.12
CA VAL A 92 -0.05 -1.80 8.16
C VAL A 92 0.39 -1.65 9.61
N LEU A 93 0.27 -2.72 10.41
CA LEU A 93 1.12 -2.84 11.60
C LEU A 93 2.53 -3.10 11.11
N CYS A 94 3.46 -2.26 11.55
CA CYS A 94 4.87 -2.61 11.50
C CYS A 94 5.10 -3.74 12.52
N PRO A 95 5.86 -4.80 12.17
CA PRO A 95 6.33 -5.78 13.15
C PRO A 95 7.03 -5.03 14.29
N THR A 96 6.44 -5.08 15.48
CA THR A 96 6.90 -4.27 16.62
C THR A 96 8.07 -4.93 17.37
N LYS A 97 8.30 -6.21 17.10
CA LYS A 97 9.41 -7.02 17.59
C LYS A 97 10.42 -7.31 16.48
N ALA A 98 11.65 -6.82 16.62
CA ALA A 98 12.79 -7.35 15.91
C ALA A 98 13.22 -8.62 16.66
N LEU A 99 12.93 -9.80 16.08
CA LEU A 99 13.33 -11.07 16.67
C LEU A 99 14.76 -11.40 16.21
N GLU A 100 15.68 -11.48 17.15
CA GLU A 100 16.98 -12.10 16.94
C GLU A 100 16.77 -13.62 16.93
N VAL A 101 17.06 -14.26 15.80
CA VAL A 101 16.89 -15.71 15.62
C VAL A 101 18.25 -16.39 15.83
N GLU A 102 18.31 -17.34 16.76
CA GLU A 102 19.56 -18.04 17.12
C GLU A 102 20.12 -18.90 15.98
N ASP A 103 19.24 -19.53 15.18
CA ASP A 103 19.63 -20.34 14.02
C ASP A 103 18.97 -19.87 12.71
N PRO A 104 19.76 -19.50 11.67
CA PRO A 104 19.22 -19.01 10.40
C PRO A 104 18.30 -19.98 9.64
N SER A 105 18.30 -21.28 9.92
CA SER A 105 17.39 -22.25 9.25
C SER A 105 15.94 -22.11 9.71
N TRP A 106 15.68 -21.49 10.87
CA TRP A 106 14.32 -21.19 11.33
C TRP A 106 13.69 -20.03 10.55
N VAL A 107 14.48 -19.27 9.78
CA VAL A 107 13.99 -18.14 8.98
C VAL A 107 13.45 -18.65 7.64
N VAL A 108 12.15 -18.50 7.43
CA VAL A 108 11.50 -18.79 6.14
C VAL A 108 12.04 -17.86 5.05
N ASP A 109 12.59 -18.41 3.97
CA ASP A 109 13.15 -17.61 2.88
C ASP A 109 12.09 -16.83 2.07
N ASN A 110 12.55 -15.80 1.35
CA ASN A 110 11.67 -14.90 0.61
C ASN A 110 10.89 -15.58 -0.53
N LYS A 111 11.36 -16.71 -1.09
CA LYS A 111 10.63 -17.42 -2.14
C LYS A 111 9.41 -18.10 -1.54
N ARG A 112 9.57 -18.79 -0.41
CA ARG A 112 8.46 -19.47 0.29
C ARG A 112 7.46 -18.45 0.86
N LEU A 113 7.93 -17.34 1.42
CA LEU A 113 7.05 -16.22 1.81
C LEU A 113 6.25 -15.64 0.63
N ARG A 114 6.82 -15.63 -0.59
CA ARG A 114 6.10 -15.22 -1.80
C ARG A 114 5.05 -16.25 -2.21
N SER A 115 5.37 -17.55 -2.19
CA SER A 115 4.40 -18.62 -2.46
C SER A 115 3.18 -18.52 -1.55
N ILE A 116 3.38 -18.26 -0.25
CA ILE A 116 2.30 -18.00 0.73
C ILE A 116 1.41 -16.82 0.28
N ALA A 117 2.02 -15.73 -0.18
CA ALA A 117 1.31 -14.53 -0.62
C ALA A 117 0.62 -14.68 -1.99
N GLU A 118 1.03 -15.63 -2.83
CA GLU A 118 0.42 -15.92 -4.13
C GLU A 118 -0.75 -16.91 -4.02
N LEU A 119 -0.75 -17.78 -3.01
CA LEU A 119 -1.81 -18.77 -2.80
C LEU A 119 -3.14 -18.14 -2.37
N ASN A 120 -4.14 -18.26 -3.24
CA ASN A 120 -5.47 -17.69 -3.05
C ASN A 120 -6.17 -18.22 -1.78
N GLU A 121 -5.98 -19.50 -1.45
CA GLU A 121 -6.61 -20.13 -0.28
C GLU A 121 -6.08 -19.54 1.04
N ILE A 122 -4.77 -19.30 1.13
CA ILE A 122 -4.15 -18.62 2.27
C ILE A 122 -4.65 -17.18 2.36
N ARG A 123 -4.68 -16.46 1.23
CA ARG A 123 -5.19 -15.08 1.19
C ARG A 123 -6.64 -14.97 1.61
N ASP A 124 -7.47 -15.97 1.31
CA ASP A 124 -8.88 -15.99 1.69
C ASP A 124 -9.07 -16.37 3.16
N ALA A 125 -8.32 -17.38 3.66
CA ALA A 125 -8.26 -17.66 5.09
C ALA A 125 -7.86 -16.42 5.90
N VAL A 126 -6.83 -15.68 5.47
CA VAL A 126 -6.37 -14.44 6.14
C VAL A 126 -7.38 -13.28 6.02
N ARG A 127 -8.43 -13.37 5.19
CA ARG A 127 -9.55 -12.40 5.22
C ARG A 127 -10.53 -12.66 6.34
N ASP A 128 -10.53 -13.84 6.95
CA ASP A 128 -11.40 -14.14 8.08
C ASP A 128 -11.08 -13.24 9.29
N PRO A 129 -12.09 -12.55 9.86
CA PRO A 129 -11.86 -11.60 10.94
C PRO A 129 -11.47 -12.26 12.27
N GLU A 130 -11.87 -13.51 12.52
CA GLU A 130 -11.45 -14.25 13.72
C GLU A 130 -9.99 -14.69 13.59
N LEU A 131 -9.58 -15.19 12.42
CA LEU A 131 -8.19 -15.53 12.14
C LEU A 131 -7.26 -14.30 12.22
N GLN A 132 -7.65 -13.17 11.64
CA GLN A 132 -6.88 -11.92 11.79
C GLN A 132 -6.74 -11.53 13.26
N LYS A 133 -7.81 -11.64 14.05
CA LYS A 133 -7.78 -11.34 15.48
C LYS A 133 -6.83 -12.29 16.24
N MET A 134 -6.80 -13.58 15.88
CA MET A 134 -5.87 -14.56 16.47
C MET A 134 -4.40 -14.23 16.09
N ILE A 135 -4.11 -13.93 14.82
CA ILE A 135 -2.77 -13.54 14.35
C ILE A 135 -2.29 -12.26 15.05
N LEU A 136 -3.14 -11.22 15.10
CA LEU A 136 -2.82 -9.95 15.78
C LEU A 136 -2.60 -10.14 17.29
N LYS A 137 -3.29 -11.10 17.92
CA LYS A 137 -3.10 -11.42 19.33
C LYS A 137 -1.71 -12.01 19.58
N ILE A 138 -1.22 -12.91 18.72
CA ILE A 138 0.14 -13.46 18.81
C ILE A 138 1.20 -12.38 18.53
N ASP A 139 1.01 -11.55 17.51
CA ASP A 139 2.01 -10.55 17.12
C ASP A 139 2.22 -9.49 18.22
N GLY A 140 1.11 -8.98 18.78
CA GLY A 140 1.11 -7.96 19.84
C GLY A 140 1.19 -8.50 21.28
N SER A 141 1.33 -9.80 21.51
CA SER A 141 1.46 -10.37 22.86
C SER A 141 2.88 -10.20 23.42
N SER A 142 2.97 -9.90 24.71
CA SER A 142 4.22 -9.98 25.49
C SER A 142 4.72 -11.43 25.65
N GLU A 143 3.82 -12.41 25.52
CA GLU A 143 4.11 -13.85 25.65
C GLU A 143 3.55 -14.58 24.41
N PRO A 144 4.20 -14.45 23.24
CA PRO A 144 3.67 -14.96 21.97
C PRO A 144 3.60 -16.50 21.91
N GLU A 145 4.50 -17.20 22.60
CA GLU A 145 4.55 -18.67 22.62
C GLU A 145 3.34 -19.29 23.32
N LYS A 146 2.96 -18.75 24.49
CA LYS A 146 1.78 -19.20 25.24
C LYS A 146 0.47 -18.94 24.50
N GLU A 147 0.41 -17.79 23.81
CA GLU A 147 -0.73 -17.45 22.96
C GLU A 147 -0.81 -18.35 21.72
N LEU A 148 0.33 -18.71 21.13
CA LEU A 148 0.39 -19.69 20.05
C LEU A 148 -0.07 -21.08 20.52
N GLU A 149 0.45 -21.60 21.64
CA GLU A 149 0.08 -22.91 22.21
C GLU A 149 -1.44 -23.02 22.38
N LYS A 150 -2.05 -22.04 23.06
CA LYS A 150 -3.50 -21.96 23.26
C LYS A 150 -4.31 -21.89 21.96
N LEU A 151 -3.76 -21.26 20.93
CA LEU A 151 -4.43 -21.17 19.62
C LEU A 151 -4.26 -22.46 18.80
N MET A 152 -3.18 -23.23 19.00
CA MET A 152 -3.00 -24.54 18.40
C MET A 152 -3.95 -25.62 18.94
N GLU A 153 -4.50 -25.44 20.15
CA GLU A 153 -5.64 -26.24 20.65
C GLU A 153 -6.91 -26.05 19.79
N GLY A 154 -7.02 -24.91 19.09
CA GLY A 154 -8.18 -24.55 18.27
C GLY A 154 -8.08 -25.05 16.83
N GLN A 155 -9.12 -25.74 16.36
CA GLN A 155 -9.18 -26.28 14.99
C GLN A 155 -9.01 -25.22 13.89
N ALA A 156 -9.62 -24.03 14.05
CA ALA A 156 -9.59 -22.99 13.03
C ALA A 156 -8.18 -22.43 12.77
N PHE A 157 -7.44 -22.10 13.84
CA PHE A 157 -6.06 -21.63 13.71
C PHE A 157 -5.14 -22.76 13.23
N ARG A 158 -5.26 -23.97 13.82
CA ARG A 158 -4.45 -25.14 13.43
C ARG A 158 -4.57 -25.48 11.94
N GLN A 159 -5.78 -25.45 11.36
CA GLN A 159 -5.98 -25.69 9.92
C GLN A 159 -5.28 -24.64 9.05
N PHE A 160 -5.22 -23.38 9.49
CA PHE A 160 -4.44 -22.35 8.81
C PHE A 160 -2.94 -22.61 8.94
N THR A 161 -2.44 -22.95 10.13
CA THR A 161 -1.00 -23.25 10.32
C THR A 161 -0.56 -24.47 9.52
N ASP A 162 -1.35 -25.55 9.49
CA ASP A 162 -1.08 -26.76 8.70
C ASP A 162 -0.90 -26.42 7.19
N LYS A 163 -1.76 -25.54 6.64
CA LYS A 163 -1.66 -25.07 5.24
C LYS A 163 -0.42 -24.20 4.99
N ILE A 164 -0.05 -23.36 5.96
CA ILE A 164 1.21 -22.60 5.87
C ILE A 164 2.40 -23.55 5.88
N LEU A 165 2.40 -24.55 6.78
CA LEU A 165 3.46 -25.55 6.92
C LEU A 165 3.66 -26.42 5.68
N ASP A 166 2.62 -26.73 4.90
CA ASP A 166 2.76 -27.42 3.60
C ASP A 166 3.62 -26.63 2.60
N ILE A 167 3.53 -25.28 2.65
CA ILE A 167 4.27 -24.34 1.79
C ILE A 167 5.66 -24.04 2.36
N VAL A 168 5.78 -23.98 3.70
CA VAL A 168 7.02 -23.64 4.42
C VAL A 168 7.74 -24.83 5.05
N SER A 169 7.41 -26.05 4.64
CA SER A 169 8.27 -27.23 4.80
C SER A 169 9.13 -27.40 3.55
N PRO A 170 10.39 -27.84 3.66
CA PRO A 170 11.13 -28.27 2.48
C PRO A 170 10.44 -29.53 1.94
N GLN A 171 9.88 -29.44 0.74
CA GLN A 171 9.48 -30.61 -0.03
C GLN A 171 10.79 -31.25 -0.52
N GLU A 172 11.15 -32.41 0.05
CA GLU A 172 12.38 -33.15 -0.29
C GLU A 172 12.31 -33.85 -1.66
#